data_AF-A0A7X1HUC0-F1
#
_entry.id   AF-A0A7X1HUC0-F1
#
_cell.length_a   1.000
_cell.length_b   1.000
_cell.length_c   1.000
_cell.angle_alpha   90.00
_cell.angle_beta   90.00
_cell.angle_gamma   90.00
#
_symmetry.space_group_name_H-M   'P 1'
#
loop_
_entity.id
_entity.type
_entity.pdbx_description
1 polymer ?
#
loop_
_entity_poly.entity_id
_entity_poly.type
_entity_poly.pdbx_seq_one_letter_code
_entity_poly.pdbx_strand_id
1 'polypeptide(L)' 'MRSNARPAHWKNVLLKLDEETNRRLIKAKDRSRRSKTAEAYLRLKDHLERFPDFYNSELAVPGGEKE' A
#
# COMPACT_ATOMS: atom_id res chain seq x y z
N MET A 1 13.05 20.20 15.38
CA MET A 1 12.35 18.92 15.13
C MET A 1 13.39 17.91 14.65
N ARG A 2 13.63 16.83 15.40
CA ARG A 2 14.63 15.81 15.04
C ARG A 2 14.02 14.81 14.06
N SER A 3 14.50 14.79 12.83
CA SER A 3 14.20 13.78 11.81
C SER A 3 14.91 12.48 12.18
N ASN A 4 14.14 11.47 12.63
CA ASN A 4 14.62 10.10 12.79
C ASN A 4 14.74 9.42 11.42
N ALA A 5 15.78 9.77 10.66
CA ALA A 5 16.10 9.17 9.36
C ALA A 5 17.04 7.96 9.50
N ARG A 6 16.80 7.07 10.46
CA ARG A 6 17.49 5.77 10.44
C ARG A 6 16.84 4.93 9.36
N PRO A 7 17.57 4.48 8.32
CA PRO A 7 17.00 3.59 7.32
C PRO A 7 16.57 2.32 8.04
N ALA A 8 15.28 2.02 8.00
CA ALA A 8 14.75 0.84 8.66
C ALA A 8 15.28 -0.41 7.94
N HIS A 9 15.71 -1.40 8.73
CA HIS A 9 16.23 -2.69 8.29
C HIS A 9 15.26 -3.47 7.36
N TRP A 10 13.97 -3.13 7.38
CA TRP A 10 12.92 -3.77 6.58
C TRP A 10 12.36 -2.81 5.52
N LYS A 11 11.95 -3.35 4.36
CA LYS A 11 11.26 -2.59 3.31
C LYS A 11 9.95 -2.05 3.86
N ASN A 12 9.98 -0.83 4.37
CA ASN A 12 8.83 -0.10 4.86
C ASN A 12 8.16 0.63 3.69
N VAL A 13 6.83 0.68 3.68
CA VAL A 13 6.07 1.54 2.78
C VAL A 13 5.27 2.53 3.61
N LEU A 14 5.36 3.82 3.24
CA LEU A 14 4.53 4.85 3.84
C LEU A 14 3.22 4.96 3.08
N LEU A 15 2.11 4.63 3.74
CA LEU A 15 0.77 4.77 3.18
C LEU A 15 0.20 6.16 3.51
N LYS A 16 -0.05 6.97 2.49
CA LYS A 16 -0.79 8.24 2.63
C LYS A 16 -2.24 8.01 2.26
N LEU A 17 -3.15 8.34 3.17
CA LEU A 17 -4.60 8.21 2.98
C LEU A 17 -5.24 9.58 3.15
N ASP A 18 -6.27 9.86 2.37
CA ASP A 18 -7.22 10.93 2.65
C ASP A 18 -8.02 10.62 3.94
N GLU A 19 -8.63 11.66 4.51
CA GLU A 19 -9.33 11.56 5.80
C GLU A 19 -10.51 10.59 5.75
N GLU A 20 -11.23 10.53 4.63
CA GLU A 20 -12.36 9.62 4.49
C GLU A 20 -11.90 8.16 4.46
N THR A 21 -10.91 7.83 3.63
CA THR A 21 -10.35 6.48 3.56
C THR A 21 -9.71 6.07 4.88
N ASN A 22 -9.02 6.99 5.55
CA ASN A 22 -8.46 6.75 6.87
C ASN A 22 -9.54 6.38 7.91
N ARG A 23 -10.68 7.09 7.90
CA ARG A 23 -11.83 6.78 8.77
C ARG A 23 -12.43 5.42 8.46
N ARG A 24 -12.56 5.06 7.18
CA ARG A 24 -13.03 3.73 6.75
C ARG A 24 -12.07 2.62 7.23
N LEU A 25 -10.77 2.84 7.14
CA LEU A 25 -9.76 1.91 7.63
C LEU A 25 -9.83 1.74 9.16
N ILE A 26 -10.02 2.82 9.92
CA ILE A 26 -10.19 2.75 11.38
C ILE A 26 -11.42 1.92 11.74
N LYS A 27 -12.59 2.20 11.14
CA LYS A 27 -13.81 1.41 11.36
C LYS A 27 -13.61 -0.08 11.04
N ALA A 28 -12.80 -0.39 10.02
CA ALA A 28 -12.48 -1.77 9.69
C ALA A 28 -11.57 -2.43 10.73
N LYS A 29 -10.49 -1.75 11.14
CA LYS A 29 -9.59 -2.24 12.20
C LYS A 29 -10.36 -2.55 13.48
N ASP A 30 -11.31 -1.68 13.85
CA ASP A 30 -12.06 -1.80 15.11
C ASP A 30 -13.00 -3.02 15.06
N ARG A 31 -13.63 -3.27 13.91
CA ARG A 31 -14.44 -4.47 13.67
C ARG A 31 -13.60 -5.75 13.69
N SER A 32 -12.40 -5.73 13.11
CA SER A 32 -11.52 -6.90 13.07
C SER A 32 -10.68 -7.10 14.33
N ARG A 33 -10.67 -6.12 15.25
CA ARG A 33 -9.78 -6.05 16.43
C ARG A 33 -8.30 -6.17 16.08
N ARG A 34 -7.92 -5.69 14.90
CA ARG A 34 -6.52 -5.68 14.42
C ARG A 34 -5.87 -4.33 14.63
N SER A 35 -4.54 -4.30 14.54
CA SER A 35 -3.82 -3.04 14.42
C SER A 35 -4.13 -2.38 13.09
N LYS A 36 -4.01 -1.05 13.03
CA LYS A 36 -4.24 -0.27 11.81
C LYS A 36 -3.33 -0.72 10.67
N THR A 37 -2.06 -1.00 10.97
CA THR A 37 -1.07 -1.48 10.00
C THR A 37 -1.42 -2.87 9.47
N ALA A 38 -1.85 -3.79 10.34
CA ALA A 38 -2.23 -5.14 9.92
C ALA A 38 -3.47 -5.13 9.02
N GLU A 39 -4.49 -4.34 9.38
CA GLU A 39 -5.69 -4.18 8.55
C GLU A 39 -5.35 -3.52 7.19
N ALA A 40 -4.49 -2.50 7.19
CA ALA A 40 -4.03 -1.86 5.95
C ALA A 40 -3.27 -2.84 5.05
N TYR A 41 -2.37 -3.65 5.62
CA TYR A 41 -1.63 -4.66 4.90
C TYR A 41 -2.55 -5.70 4.26
N LEU A 42 -3.51 -6.23 5.01
CA LEU A 42 -4.46 -7.22 4.48
C LEU A 42 -5.30 -6.65 3.34
N ARG A 43 -5.77 -5.41 3.46
CA ARG A 43 -6.54 -4.73 2.42
C ARG A 43 -5.72 -4.47 1.16
N LEU A 44 -4.47 -4.02 1.32
CA LEU A 44 -3.56 -3.83 0.20
C LEU A 44 -3.26 -5.15 -0.49
N LYS A 45 -2.95 -6.20 0.29
CA LYS A 45 -2.69 -7.54 -0.26
C LYS A 45 -3.89 -8.06 -1.06
N ASP A 46 -5.08 -8.04 -0.48
CA ASP A 46 -6.32 -8.48 -1.14
C ASP A 46 -6.59 -7.70 -2.44
N HIS A 47 -6.41 -6.37 -2.40
CA HIS A 47 -6.58 -5.53 -3.58
C HIS A 47 -5.58 -5.89 -4.69
N LEU A 48 -4.31 -6.08 -4.36
CA LEU A 48 -3.27 -6.43 -5.33
C LEU A 48 -3.47 -7.84 -5.90
N GLU A 49 -3.92 -8.80 -5.09
CA GLU A 49 -4.25 -10.15 -5.56
C GLU A 49 -5.49 -10.16 -6.48
N ARG A 50 -6.47 -9.30 -6.19
CA ARG A 50 -7.72 -9.20 -6.96
C ARG A 50 -7.57 -8.42 -8.26
N PHE A 51 -6.65 -7.46 -8.32
CA PHE A 51 -6.40 -6.60 -9.48
C PHE A 51 -4.93 -6.70 -9.91
N PRO A 52 -4.49 -7.86 -10.44
CA PRO A 52 -3.10 -8.08 -10.82
C PRO A 52 -2.65 -7.18 -11.98
N ASP A 53 -3.58 -6.78 -12.85
CA ASP A 53 -3.31 -5.94 -14.01
C ASP A 53 -3.12 -4.45 -13.68
N PHE A 54 -3.31 -4.06 -12.42
CA PHE A 54 -3.15 -2.68 -11.96
C PHE A 54 -1.75 -2.09 -12.25
N TYR A 55 -0.74 -2.96 -12.38
CA TYR A 55 0.63 -2.55 -12.72
C TYR A 55 1.01 -2.76 -14.19
N ASN A 56 0.17 -3.42 -14.99
CA ASN A 56 0.48 -3.74 -16.38
C ASN A 56 0.13 -2.59 -17.35
N SER A 57 -0.82 -1.72 -17.01
CA SER A 57 -1.31 -0.71 -17.97
C SER A 57 -0.43 0.53 -18.14
N GLU A 58 0.42 0.87 -17.17
CA GLU A 58 1.32 2.04 -17.26
C GLU A 58 2.83 1.70 -17.21
N LEU A 59 3.21 0.48 -16.79
CA LEU A 59 4.61 0.00 -16.86
C LEU A 59 4.92 -0.81 -18.11
N ALA A 60 3.90 -1.20 -18.89
CA ALA A 60 4.11 -1.76 -20.24
C ALA A 60 4.49 -0.63 -21.21
N VAL A 61 5.70 -0.13 -21.06
CA VAL A 61 6.33 0.70 -22.09
C VAL A 61 6.51 -0.18 -23.33
N PRO A 62 5.95 0.18 -24.50
CA PRO A 62 6.32 -0.47 -25.76
C PRO A 62 7.71 0.03 -26.14
N GLY A 63 8.74 -0.68 -25.70
CA GLY A 63 10.14 -0.25 -25.88
C GLY A 63 11.12 -1.40 -25.85
N GLY A 64 10.71 -2.53 -26.42
CA GLY A 64 11.62 -3.61 -26.81
C GLY A 64 11.76 -3.62 -28.32
N GLU A 65 12.25 -2.53 -28.91
CA GLU A 65 12.80 -2.61 -30.26
C GLU A 65 14.08 -3.45 -30.18
N LYS A 66 14.02 -4.62 -30.79
CA LYS A 66 15.20 -5.39 -31.13
C LYS A 66 15.91 -4.65 -32.25
N GLU A 67 17.14 -4.25 -32.01
CA GLU A 67 18.15 -4.05 -33.06
C GLU A 67 19.20 -5.15 -32.92
#